data_AF-A0A7S0ETH5-F1
#
_entry.id   AF-A0A7S0ETH5-F1
#
_cell.length_a   1.000
_cell.length_b   1.000
_cell.length_c   1.000
_cell.angle_alpha   90.00
_cell.angle_beta   90.00
_cell.angle_gamma   90.00
#
_symmetry.space_group_name_H-M   'P 1'
#
loop_
_entity.id
_entity.type
_entity.pdbx_description
1 polymer ?
#
loop_
_entity_poly.entity_id
_entity_poly.type
_entity_poly.pdbx_seq_one_letter_code
_entity_poly.pdbx_strand_id
1 'polypeptide(L)'
;MTRIRHLEKILASQGLDLLHPFRVGWYDELVEREGLPVKKLSSFGSGYKIGILIGNTKSLWPTFVRALKEDGRLLAEKDPLDTYTQHRVTTALATVYPGIKLECFWSCDYGDRLVAMQRVAELCRAAYLDHTSHLSVHPSYGTWIAWRAVVLLEAIESEFEELEQTPPPPLNCPVSAEELAAAKDAIDNALSLSDQNKLCEELHGESKAETSSSWRHWLRVRETVKLGQDFRYCDDQSEYHYTKNRLVLERAISSLS
;
A
#
# COMPACT_ATOMS: atom_id res chain seq x y z
N MET A 1 -15.82 18.71 12.65
CA MET A 1 -14.74 17.99 11.94
C MET A 1 -15.38 16.71 11.40
N THR A 2 -15.37 16.47 10.09
CA THR A 2 -15.98 15.26 9.50
C THR A 2 -15.29 14.00 10.04
N ARG A 3 -16.02 12.87 10.17
CA ARG A 3 -15.45 11.61 10.70
C ARG A 3 -14.24 11.17 9.90
N ILE A 4 -14.28 11.32 8.58
CA ILE A 4 -13.16 10.98 7.70
C ILE A 4 -11.87 11.77 8.02
N ARG A 5 -11.98 13.07 8.30
CA ARG A 5 -10.83 13.90 8.74
C ARG A 5 -10.33 13.50 10.11
N HIS A 6 -11.19 12.96 10.97
CA HIS A 6 -10.77 12.39 12.25
C HIS A 6 -9.99 11.08 12.05
N LEU A 7 -10.49 10.19 11.19
CA LEU A 7 -9.80 8.96 10.81
C LEU A 7 -8.42 9.25 10.22
N GLU A 8 -8.35 10.19 9.28
CA GLU A 8 -7.10 10.64 8.64
C GLU A 8 -6.07 11.09 9.68
N LYS A 9 -6.46 11.94 10.65
CA LYS A 9 -5.55 12.39 11.71
C LYS A 9 -5.06 11.26 12.61
N ILE A 10 -5.95 10.34 13.00
CA ILE A 10 -5.56 9.19 13.82
C ILE A 10 -4.55 8.34 13.04
N LEU A 11 -4.87 7.95 11.81
CA LEU A 11 -4.02 7.09 10.99
C LEU A 11 -2.68 7.75 10.63
N ALA A 12 -2.68 9.03 10.28
CA ALA A 12 -1.45 9.78 9.99
C ALA A 12 -0.50 9.80 11.19
N SER A 13 -1.02 9.93 12.42
CA SER A 13 -0.19 9.83 13.65
C SER A 13 0.45 8.45 13.84
N GLN A 14 -0.13 7.42 13.20
CA GLN A 14 0.36 6.04 13.21
C GLN A 14 1.22 5.71 11.97
N GLY A 15 1.51 6.71 11.12
CA GLY A 15 2.29 6.56 9.90
C GLY A 15 1.52 5.97 8.70
N LEU A 16 0.19 5.95 8.77
CA LEU A 16 -0.72 5.61 7.67
C LEU A 16 -1.35 6.91 7.15
N ASP A 17 -0.60 7.64 6.34
CA ASP A 17 -0.82 9.04 5.98
C ASP A 17 -1.39 9.25 4.58
N LEU A 18 -1.78 8.18 3.88
CA LEU A 18 -2.52 8.25 2.63
C LEU A 18 -3.93 7.69 2.85
N LEU A 19 -4.94 8.52 2.58
CA LEU A 19 -6.33 8.14 2.74
C LEU A 19 -7.17 8.73 1.60
N HIS A 20 -7.80 7.86 0.81
CA HIS A 20 -8.56 8.26 -0.37
C HIS A 20 -9.93 7.58 -0.39
N PRO A 21 -11.03 8.30 -0.13
CA PRO A 21 -12.36 7.74 -0.29
C PRO A 21 -12.73 7.57 -1.76
N PHE A 22 -13.54 6.56 -2.05
CA PHE A 22 -14.01 6.25 -3.40
C PHE A 22 -15.39 5.58 -3.38
N ARG A 23 -16.11 5.64 -4.50
CA ARG A 23 -17.36 4.89 -4.65
C ARG A 23 -17.04 3.46 -5.05
N VAL A 24 -17.64 2.50 -4.36
CA VAL A 24 -17.50 1.07 -4.65
C VAL A 24 -17.82 0.75 -6.12
N GLY A 25 -18.84 1.42 -6.67
CA GLY A 25 -19.24 1.27 -8.07
C GLY A 25 -18.13 1.58 -9.08
N TRP A 26 -17.23 2.52 -8.79
CA TRP A 26 -16.12 2.86 -9.69
C TRP A 26 -15.17 1.67 -9.91
N TYR A 27 -14.88 0.95 -8.84
CA TYR A 27 -14.02 -0.23 -8.89
C TYR A 27 -14.74 -1.40 -9.57
N ASP A 28 -16.01 -1.61 -9.26
CA ASP A 28 -16.79 -2.71 -9.84
C ASP A 28 -16.96 -2.57 -11.36
N GLU A 29 -17.22 -1.35 -11.83
CA GLU A 29 -17.27 -1.02 -13.26
C GLU A 29 -15.90 -1.23 -13.92
N LEU A 30 -14.80 -0.88 -13.24
CA LEU A 30 -13.45 -1.13 -13.73
C LEU A 30 -13.16 -2.63 -13.87
N VAL A 31 -13.46 -3.42 -12.83
CA VAL A 31 -13.26 -4.87 -12.82
C VAL A 31 -14.00 -5.53 -13.98
N GLU A 32 -15.24 -5.11 -14.24
CA GLU A 32 -16.05 -5.60 -15.35
C GLU A 32 -15.50 -5.17 -16.71
N ARG A 33 -15.23 -3.87 -16.88
CA ARG A 33 -14.76 -3.30 -18.14
C ARG A 33 -13.43 -3.89 -18.59
N GLU A 34 -12.52 -4.13 -17.65
CA GLU A 34 -11.16 -4.64 -17.94
C GLU A 34 -11.02 -6.16 -17.75
N GLY A 35 -12.08 -6.85 -17.31
CA GLY A 35 -12.04 -8.30 -17.08
C GLY A 35 -11.00 -8.70 -16.04
N LEU A 36 -10.83 -7.91 -14.97
CA LEU A 36 -9.80 -8.16 -13.96
C LEU A 36 -10.11 -9.47 -13.20
N PRO A 37 -9.10 -10.32 -12.91
CA PRO A 37 -9.29 -11.60 -12.23
C PRO A 37 -9.44 -11.43 -10.70
N VAL A 38 -10.31 -10.51 -10.28
CA VAL A 38 -10.61 -10.16 -8.87
C VAL A 38 -12.10 -9.97 -8.72
N LYS A 39 -12.63 -10.10 -7.50
CA LYS A 39 -14.06 -9.93 -7.25
C LYS A 39 -14.46 -8.46 -7.23
N LYS A 40 -15.67 -8.18 -7.72
CA LYS A 40 -16.37 -6.90 -7.46
C LYS A 40 -16.53 -6.71 -5.95
N LEU A 41 -16.25 -5.52 -5.44
CA LEU A 41 -16.36 -5.19 -4.01
C LEU A 41 -17.82 -5.26 -3.53
N SER A 42 -18.81 -4.95 -4.38
CA SER A 42 -20.23 -5.12 -4.03
C SER A 42 -20.64 -6.58 -3.79
N SER A 43 -19.87 -7.56 -4.27
CA SER A 43 -20.16 -8.98 -4.03
C SER A 43 -20.01 -9.42 -2.57
N PHE A 44 -19.33 -8.61 -1.75
CA PHE A 44 -19.16 -8.84 -0.30
C PHE A 44 -20.29 -8.24 0.54
N GLY A 45 -21.17 -7.44 -0.07
CA GLY A 45 -22.32 -6.85 0.61
C GLY A 45 -22.93 -5.71 -0.19
N SER A 46 -24.24 -5.77 -0.42
CA SER A 46 -24.96 -4.74 -1.21
C SER A 46 -25.03 -3.37 -0.53
N GLY A 47 -24.78 -3.30 0.78
CA GLY A 47 -24.77 -2.07 1.58
C GLY A 47 -23.49 -1.25 1.48
N TYR A 48 -22.41 -1.82 0.92
CA TYR A 48 -21.13 -1.12 0.75
C TYR A 48 -21.19 -0.22 -0.48
N LYS A 49 -21.30 1.10 -0.24
CA LYS A 49 -21.31 2.12 -1.30
C LYS A 49 -20.05 2.96 -1.33
N ILE A 50 -19.40 3.13 -0.18
CA ILE A 50 -18.16 3.88 -0.02
C ILE A 50 -17.04 2.94 0.40
N GLY A 51 -15.90 3.07 -0.27
CA GLY A 51 -14.64 2.47 0.10
C GLY A 51 -13.63 3.56 0.51
N ILE A 52 -12.64 3.18 1.30
CA ILE A 52 -11.49 4.01 1.65
C ILE A 52 -10.22 3.22 1.33
N LEU A 53 -9.40 3.76 0.43
CA LEU A 53 -8.04 3.27 0.21
C LEU A 53 -7.12 3.90 1.25
N ILE A 54 -6.36 3.05 1.95
CA ILE A 54 -5.40 3.44 2.98
C ILE A 54 -4.01 2.98 2.55
N GLY A 55 -3.04 3.90 2.67
CA GLY A 55 -1.64 3.62 2.40
C GLY A 55 -0.72 4.42 3.31
N ASN A 56 0.55 4.38 2.98
CA ASN A 56 1.58 5.10 3.70
C ASN A 56 2.68 5.63 2.78
N THR A 57 3.32 6.70 3.22
CA THR A 57 4.62 7.18 2.76
C THR A 57 5.74 6.63 3.67
N LYS A 58 6.96 7.20 3.60
CA LYS A 58 8.04 6.90 4.54
C LYS A 58 7.70 7.18 6.03
N SER A 59 6.65 7.96 6.31
CA SER A 59 6.17 8.27 7.67
C SER A 59 5.81 7.04 8.49
N LEU A 60 5.51 5.91 7.86
CA LEU A 60 5.23 4.63 8.52
C LEU A 60 6.40 4.14 9.37
N TRP A 61 7.62 4.22 8.84
CA TRP A 61 8.75 3.48 9.38
C TRP A 61 9.12 3.88 10.81
N PRO A 62 9.28 5.18 11.15
CA PRO A 62 9.63 5.56 12.51
C PRO A 62 8.60 5.11 13.55
N THR A 63 7.32 5.19 13.22
CA THR A 63 6.23 4.81 14.14
C THR A 63 6.13 3.30 14.30
N PHE A 64 6.30 2.55 13.21
CA PHE A 64 6.35 1.09 13.24
C PHE A 64 7.52 0.59 14.09
N VAL A 65 8.74 1.10 13.85
CA VAL A 65 9.93 0.67 14.61
C VAL A 65 9.79 1.04 16.10
N ARG A 66 9.20 2.19 16.43
CA ARG A 66 8.89 2.55 17.82
C ARG A 66 7.92 1.56 18.46
N ALA A 67 6.86 1.19 17.75
CA ALA A 67 5.90 0.19 18.24
C ALA A 67 6.56 -1.19 18.47
N LEU A 68 7.51 -1.60 17.63
CA LEU A 68 8.28 -2.83 17.86
C LEU A 68 9.17 -2.75 19.11
N LYS A 69 9.78 -1.60 19.38
CA LYS A 69 10.58 -1.36 20.59
C LYS A 69 9.71 -1.43 21.86
N GLU A 70 8.48 -0.93 21.78
CA GLU A 70 7.54 -0.84 22.91
C GLU A 70 6.77 -2.16 23.16
N ASP A 71 6.50 -2.95 22.11
CA ASP A 71 5.75 -4.20 22.21
C ASP A 71 6.53 -5.40 21.64
N GLY A 72 7.19 -6.13 22.53
CA GLY A 72 7.93 -7.35 22.18
C GLY A 72 7.05 -8.46 21.58
N ARG A 73 5.72 -8.43 21.79
CA ARG A 73 4.81 -9.39 21.16
C ARG A 73 4.66 -9.09 19.68
N LEU A 74 4.52 -7.81 19.30
CA LEU A 74 4.48 -7.40 17.91
C LEU A 74 5.75 -7.81 17.17
N LEU A 75 6.93 -7.69 17.79
CA LEU A 75 8.19 -8.13 17.20
C LEU A 75 8.24 -9.66 16.97
N ALA A 76 7.54 -10.44 17.78
CA ALA A 76 7.47 -11.90 17.67
C ALA A 76 6.48 -12.40 16.59
N GLU A 77 5.56 -11.55 16.11
CA GLU A 77 4.59 -11.89 15.07
C GLU A 77 5.24 -12.33 13.78
N LYS A 78 4.66 -13.30 13.05
CA LYS A 78 5.24 -13.79 11.79
C LYS A 78 5.50 -12.64 10.80
N ASP A 79 4.49 -11.79 10.63
CA ASP A 79 4.45 -10.66 9.70
C ASP A 79 4.19 -9.36 10.48
N PRO A 80 5.19 -8.85 11.23
CA PRO A 80 4.96 -7.82 12.25
C PRO A 80 4.46 -6.50 11.67
N LEU A 81 4.87 -6.18 10.44
CA LEU A 81 4.38 -4.99 9.75
C LEU A 81 2.91 -5.12 9.36
N ASP A 82 2.49 -6.27 8.84
CA ASP A 82 1.10 -6.49 8.44
C ASP A 82 0.22 -6.49 9.70
N THR A 83 0.63 -7.18 10.78
CA THR A 83 -0.06 -7.12 12.08
C THR A 83 -0.18 -5.68 12.61
N TYR A 84 0.90 -4.90 12.54
CA TYR A 84 0.88 -3.49 12.94
C TYR A 84 -0.16 -2.70 12.14
N THR A 85 -0.10 -2.75 10.81
CA THR A 85 -0.99 -1.95 9.96
C THR A 85 -2.46 -2.36 10.11
N GLN A 86 -2.75 -3.66 10.15
CA GLN A 86 -4.10 -4.19 10.38
C GLN A 86 -4.65 -3.70 11.71
N HIS A 87 -3.89 -3.86 12.80
CA HIS A 87 -4.32 -3.44 14.13
C HIS A 87 -4.59 -1.93 14.21
N ARG A 88 -3.72 -1.09 13.63
CA ARG A 88 -3.89 0.38 13.63
C ARG A 88 -5.12 0.80 12.82
N VAL A 89 -5.33 0.23 11.64
CA VAL A 89 -6.51 0.52 10.81
C VAL A 89 -7.79 0.11 11.51
N THR A 90 -7.89 -1.14 11.99
CA THR A 90 -9.10 -1.64 12.65
C THR A 90 -9.44 -0.85 13.92
N THR A 91 -8.44 -0.50 14.73
CA THR A 91 -8.66 0.28 15.97
C THR A 91 -9.12 1.71 15.66
N ALA A 92 -8.54 2.36 14.66
CA ALA A 92 -8.94 3.71 14.25
C ALA A 92 -10.37 3.72 13.69
N LEU A 93 -10.72 2.72 12.87
CA LEU A 93 -12.09 2.56 12.34
C LEU A 93 -13.11 2.32 13.46
N ALA A 94 -12.82 1.42 14.41
CA ALA A 94 -13.71 1.17 15.55
C ALA A 94 -13.93 2.44 16.40
N THR A 95 -12.92 3.30 16.49
CA THR A 95 -12.99 4.57 17.22
C THR A 95 -13.86 5.61 16.48
N VAL A 96 -13.70 5.72 15.16
CA VAL A 96 -14.35 6.78 14.37
C VAL A 96 -15.75 6.38 13.87
N TYR A 97 -15.94 5.11 13.57
CA TYR A 97 -17.16 4.51 13.03
C TYR A 97 -17.70 3.40 13.94
N PRO A 98 -17.97 3.67 15.23
CA PRO A 98 -18.46 2.65 16.15
C PRO A 98 -19.82 2.10 15.68
N GLY A 99 -19.94 0.77 15.66
CA GLY A 99 -21.17 0.07 15.28
C GLY A 99 -21.49 0.10 13.78
N ILE A 100 -20.65 0.70 12.95
CA ILE A 100 -20.79 0.64 11.49
C ILE A 100 -20.28 -0.70 10.99
N LYS A 101 -21.08 -1.38 10.18
CA LYS A 101 -20.65 -2.58 9.49
C LYS A 101 -19.59 -2.23 8.45
N LEU A 102 -18.47 -2.95 8.50
CA LEU A 102 -17.32 -2.72 7.64
C LEU A 102 -16.72 -4.03 7.16
N GLU A 103 -15.99 -3.95 6.05
CA GLU A 103 -15.16 -5.05 5.51
C GLU A 103 -13.76 -4.49 5.20
N CYS A 104 -12.71 -5.18 5.63
CA CYS A 104 -11.32 -4.77 5.38
C CYS A 104 -10.62 -5.76 4.47
N PHE A 105 -10.07 -5.28 3.35
CA PHE A 105 -9.20 -6.03 2.46
C PHE A 105 -7.78 -5.55 2.65
N TRP A 106 -6.85 -6.47 2.88
CA TRP A 106 -5.47 -6.15 3.22
C TRP A 106 -4.54 -6.37 2.03
N SER A 107 -3.42 -5.65 1.99
CA SER A 107 -2.44 -5.80 0.91
C SER A 107 -1.81 -7.20 0.84
N CYS A 108 -1.90 -7.98 1.92
CA CYS A 108 -1.46 -9.37 2.00
C CYS A 108 -2.57 -10.39 1.65
N ASP A 109 -3.82 -9.94 1.41
CA ASP A 109 -4.91 -10.83 1.03
C ASP A 109 -4.69 -11.40 -0.39
N TYR A 110 -5.08 -12.65 -0.60
CA TYR A 110 -4.96 -13.37 -1.87
C TYR A 110 -6.25 -14.11 -2.21
N GLY A 111 -6.31 -14.66 -3.44
CA GLY A 111 -7.47 -15.40 -3.93
C GLY A 111 -8.72 -14.53 -3.97
N ASP A 112 -9.81 -15.04 -3.38
CA ASP A 112 -11.11 -14.36 -3.39
C ASP A 112 -11.13 -13.00 -2.70
N ARG A 113 -10.17 -12.71 -1.81
CA ARG A 113 -10.06 -11.45 -1.08
C ARG A 113 -9.06 -10.47 -1.71
N LEU A 114 -8.40 -10.85 -2.80
CA LEU A 114 -7.45 -9.98 -3.49
C LEU A 114 -8.17 -8.75 -4.07
N VAL A 115 -7.67 -7.56 -3.73
CA VAL A 115 -8.12 -6.29 -4.32
C VAL A 115 -6.96 -5.65 -5.07
N ALA A 116 -7.21 -5.21 -6.30
CA ALA A 116 -6.24 -4.48 -7.11
C ALA A 116 -6.06 -3.03 -6.59
N MET A 117 -5.39 -2.85 -5.46
CA MET A 117 -5.31 -1.55 -4.76
C MET A 117 -4.65 -0.44 -5.61
N GLN A 118 -3.71 -0.79 -6.49
CA GLN A 118 -3.10 0.18 -7.40
C GLN A 118 -4.11 0.74 -8.42
N ARG A 119 -5.08 -0.08 -8.82
CA ARG A 119 -6.19 0.34 -9.68
C ARG A 119 -7.17 1.22 -8.93
N VAL A 120 -7.44 0.93 -7.66
CA VAL A 120 -8.20 1.84 -6.79
C VAL A 120 -7.47 3.19 -6.69
N ALA A 121 -6.16 3.19 -6.47
CA ALA A 121 -5.37 4.42 -6.40
C ALA A 121 -5.45 5.26 -7.68
N GLU A 122 -5.41 4.62 -8.85
CA GLU A 122 -5.60 5.26 -10.15
C GLU A 122 -7.00 5.89 -10.27
N LEU A 123 -8.05 5.14 -9.96
CA LEU A 123 -9.44 5.63 -9.97
C LEU A 123 -9.65 6.84 -9.07
N CYS A 124 -8.98 6.88 -7.92
CA CYS A 124 -9.11 7.96 -6.94
C CYS A 124 -8.20 9.16 -7.23
N ARG A 125 -7.40 9.12 -8.31
CA ARG A 125 -6.30 10.07 -8.57
C ARG A 125 -5.32 10.18 -7.41
N ALA A 126 -5.15 9.11 -6.64
CA ALA A 126 -4.16 9.03 -5.58
C ALA A 126 -2.76 8.81 -6.17
N ALA A 127 -2.65 7.99 -7.22
CA ALA A 127 -1.40 7.79 -7.94
C ALA A 127 -1.67 7.50 -9.42
N TYR A 128 -0.74 7.89 -10.28
CA TYR A 128 -0.69 7.40 -11.65
C TYR A 128 -0.20 5.95 -11.62
N LEU A 129 -0.89 5.05 -12.32
CA LEU A 129 -0.42 3.67 -12.48
C LEU A 129 0.23 3.53 -13.85
N ASP A 130 1.54 3.30 -13.87
CA ASP A 130 2.19 2.87 -15.10
C ASP A 130 1.90 1.39 -15.33
N HIS A 131 1.08 1.08 -16.34
CA HIS A 131 0.70 -0.29 -16.67
C HIS A 131 1.83 -1.12 -17.27
N THR A 132 2.95 -0.47 -17.62
CA THR A 132 4.15 -1.14 -18.16
C THR A 132 5.06 -1.64 -17.03
N SER A 133 5.38 -0.77 -16.07
CA SER A 133 6.22 -1.13 -14.92
C SER A 133 5.43 -1.61 -13.69
N HIS A 134 4.10 -1.51 -13.74
CA HIS A 134 3.20 -1.75 -12.61
C HIS A 134 3.52 -0.87 -11.38
N LEU A 135 4.20 0.26 -11.57
CA LEU A 135 4.48 1.20 -10.49
C LEU A 135 3.31 2.17 -10.29
N SER A 136 2.93 2.37 -9.03
CA SER A 136 2.13 3.53 -8.63
C SER A 136 3.04 4.72 -8.38
N VAL A 137 2.85 5.81 -9.13
CA VAL A 137 3.61 7.05 -9.03
C VAL A 137 2.72 8.15 -8.44
N HIS A 138 2.93 8.45 -7.16
CA HIS A 138 2.28 9.56 -6.47
C HIS A 138 2.80 10.91 -6.97
N PRO A 139 1.94 11.91 -7.23
CA PRO A 139 2.38 13.23 -7.71
C PRO A 139 3.41 13.94 -6.81
N SER A 140 3.39 13.68 -5.50
CA SER A 140 4.32 14.29 -4.54
C SER A 140 5.41 13.36 -4.02
N TYR A 141 5.13 12.05 -3.97
CA TYR A 141 5.98 11.07 -3.29
C TYR A 141 6.64 10.10 -4.27
N GLY A 142 6.37 10.25 -5.58
CA GLY A 142 6.84 9.33 -6.60
C GLY A 142 6.41 7.90 -6.30
N THR A 143 7.34 6.97 -6.45
CA THR A 143 7.12 5.55 -6.17
C THR A 143 7.22 5.22 -4.67
N TRP A 144 7.50 6.20 -3.80
CA TRP A 144 7.77 6.02 -2.36
C TRP A 144 6.53 5.97 -1.49
N ILE A 145 5.56 5.18 -1.93
CA ILE A 145 4.31 4.89 -1.23
C ILE A 145 4.06 3.39 -1.17
N ALA A 146 3.15 2.96 -0.30
CA ALA A 146 2.58 1.61 -0.33
C ALA A 146 1.11 1.64 0.07
N TRP A 147 0.29 0.84 -0.60
CA TRP A 147 -1.11 0.62 -0.24
C TRP A 147 -1.22 -0.53 0.75
N ARG A 148 -2.09 -0.39 1.76
CA ARG A 148 -2.20 -1.32 2.89
C ARG A 148 -3.58 -1.94 3.02
N ALA A 149 -4.62 -1.14 2.81
CA ALA A 149 -5.97 -1.59 2.98
C ALA A 149 -6.94 -0.91 2.02
N VAL A 150 -7.98 -1.65 1.66
CA VAL A 150 -9.25 -1.10 1.18
C VAL A 150 -10.31 -1.43 2.22
N VAL A 151 -11.03 -0.42 2.70
CA VAL A 151 -12.04 -0.57 3.74
C VAL A 151 -13.39 -0.18 3.17
N LEU A 152 -14.36 -1.09 3.21
CA LEU A 152 -15.74 -0.84 2.82
C LEU A 152 -16.57 -0.52 4.05
N LEU A 153 -17.46 0.46 3.93
CA LEU A 153 -18.30 0.91 5.05
C LEU A 153 -19.77 1.01 4.58
N GLU A 154 -20.68 0.44 5.36
CA GLU A 154 -22.13 0.58 5.11
C GLU A 154 -22.68 1.87 5.72
N ALA A 155 -23.78 2.38 5.16
CA ALA A 155 -24.59 3.46 5.74
C ALA A 155 -23.85 4.78 6.04
N ILE A 156 -22.76 5.08 5.32
CA ILE A 156 -22.02 6.34 5.44
C ILE A 156 -22.05 7.18 4.15
N GLU A 157 -22.82 6.79 3.13
CA GLU A 157 -22.81 7.45 1.82
C GLU A 157 -23.12 8.96 1.90
N SER A 158 -24.00 9.36 2.81
CA SER A 158 -24.34 10.77 3.03
C SER A 158 -23.17 11.62 3.54
N GLU A 159 -22.12 11.02 4.11
CA GLU A 159 -20.89 11.75 4.46
C GLU A 159 -19.99 12.04 3.25
N PHE A 160 -20.29 11.45 2.10
CA PHE A 160 -19.52 11.54 0.86
C PHE A 160 -20.40 12.02 -0.30
N GLU A 161 -21.39 12.88 -0.01
CA GLU A 161 -22.23 13.52 -1.05
C GLU A 161 -21.40 14.37 -2.02
N GLU A 162 -20.29 14.94 -1.56
CA GLU A 162 -19.33 15.69 -2.39
C GLU A 162 -18.51 14.79 -3.33
N LEU A 163 -18.51 13.48 -3.12
CA LEU A 163 -17.81 12.55 -4.00
C LEU A 163 -18.62 12.37 -5.28
N GLU A 164 -18.02 12.67 -6.44
CA GLU A 164 -18.65 12.55 -7.75
C GLU A 164 -19.29 11.17 -7.98
N GLN A 165 -20.31 11.08 -8.83
CA GLN A 165 -20.93 9.78 -9.13
C GLN A 165 -20.07 8.92 -10.05
N THR A 166 -19.35 9.54 -10.98
CA THR A 166 -18.40 8.87 -11.87
C THR A 166 -16.96 9.09 -11.38
N PRO A 167 -16.04 8.15 -11.65
CA PRO A 167 -14.64 8.36 -11.30
C PRO A 167 -14.11 9.60 -12.02
N PRO A 168 -13.23 10.38 -11.36
CA PRO A 168 -12.60 11.52 -12.00
C PRO A 168 -11.69 11.04 -13.15
N PRO A 169 -11.34 11.92 -14.12
CA PRO A 169 -10.39 11.56 -15.16
C PRO A 169 -9.05 11.09 -14.57
N PRO A 170 -8.35 10.13 -15.20
CA PRO A 170 -7.04 9.67 -14.73
C PRO A 170 -6.03 10.81 -14.55
N LEU A 171 -5.03 10.60 -13.69
CA LEU A 171 -3.90 11.51 -13.60
C LEU A 171 -3.11 11.49 -14.92
N ASN A 172 -2.61 12.65 -15.34
CA ASN A 172 -1.56 12.70 -16.35
C ASN A 172 -0.31 12.03 -15.79
N CYS A 173 0.47 11.36 -16.65
CA CYS A 173 1.74 10.78 -16.24
C CYS A 173 2.62 11.89 -15.62
N PRO A 174 3.05 11.75 -14.36
CA PRO A 174 3.78 12.81 -13.66
C PRO A 174 5.30 12.74 -13.92
N VAL A 175 5.76 11.80 -14.74
CA VAL A 175 7.18 11.51 -15.01
C VAL A 175 7.43 11.44 -16.52
N SER A 176 8.70 11.57 -16.93
CA SER A 176 9.04 11.58 -18.34
C SER A 176 8.97 10.19 -18.98
N ALA A 177 8.85 10.13 -20.31
CA ALA A 177 8.88 8.87 -21.04
C ALA A 177 10.22 8.12 -20.86
N GLU A 178 11.32 8.86 -20.70
CA GLU A 178 12.64 8.28 -20.40
C GLU A 178 12.69 7.61 -19.03
N GLU A 179 12.04 8.19 -18.01
CA GLU A 179 11.96 7.58 -16.67
C GLU A 179 11.12 6.29 -16.70
N LEU A 180 10.02 6.27 -17.45
CA LEU A 180 9.20 5.06 -17.63
C LEU A 180 9.95 3.97 -18.39
N ALA A 181 10.67 4.33 -19.46
CA ALA A 181 11.50 3.39 -20.20
C ALA A 181 12.60 2.80 -19.30
N ALA A 182 13.26 3.63 -18.50
CA ALA A 182 14.26 3.16 -17.53
C ALA A 182 13.65 2.26 -16.46
N ALA A 183 12.44 2.54 -15.98
CA ALA A 183 11.72 1.67 -15.04
C ALA A 183 11.41 0.31 -15.65
N LYS A 184 10.99 0.28 -16.92
CA LYS A 184 10.77 -0.96 -17.68
C LYS A 184 12.08 -1.76 -17.80
N ASP A 185 13.17 -1.13 -18.22
CA ASP A 185 14.46 -1.80 -18.37
C ASP A 185 14.96 -2.38 -17.03
N ALA A 186 14.72 -1.66 -15.93
CA ALA A 186 15.04 -2.13 -14.59
C ALA A 186 14.20 -3.35 -14.17
N ILE A 187 12.93 -3.42 -14.56
CA ILE A 187 12.07 -4.60 -14.32
C ILE A 187 12.56 -5.79 -15.14
N ASP A 188 12.82 -5.59 -16.43
CA ASP A 188 13.30 -6.67 -17.30
C ASP A 188 14.64 -7.23 -16.76
N ASN A 189 15.52 -6.35 -16.27
CA ASN A 189 16.75 -6.75 -15.58
C ASN A 189 16.46 -7.54 -14.30
N ALA A 190 15.61 -7.02 -13.40
CA ALA A 190 15.28 -7.68 -12.13
C ALA A 190 14.65 -9.07 -12.36
N LEU A 191 13.76 -9.19 -13.35
CA LEU A 191 13.16 -10.46 -13.75
C LEU A 191 14.20 -11.44 -14.31
N SER A 192 15.14 -10.99 -15.13
CA SER A 192 16.19 -11.86 -15.70
C SER A 192 17.14 -12.43 -14.66
N LEU A 193 17.29 -11.74 -13.52
CA LEU A 193 18.18 -12.12 -12.41
C LEU A 193 17.48 -12.89 -11.30
N SER A 194 16.15 -12.97 -11.33
CA SER A 194 15.36 -13.68 -10.34
C SER A 194 14.92 -15.04 -10.89
N ASP A 195 14.97 -16.09 -10.08
CA ASP A 195 14.28 -17.33 -10.44
C ASP A 195 12.78 -17.10 -10.23
N GLN A 196 12.02 -16.98 -11.32
CA GLN A 196 10.57 -16.72 -11.25
C GLN A 196 9.82 -17.77 -10.41
N ASN A 197 10.34 -19.00 -10.30
CA ASN A 197 9.75 -20.06 -9.50
C ASN A 197 10.09 -19.97 -8.00
N LYS A 198 11.10 -19.18 -7.65
CA LYS A 198 11.57 -18.97 -6.27
C LYS A 198 11.55 -17.51 -5.85
N LEU A 199 10.98 -16.60 -6.64
CA LEU A 199 11.00 -15.17 -6.37
C LEU A 199 10.48 -14.84 -4.95
N CYS A 200 9.40 -15.51 -4.50
CA CYS A 200 8.90 -15.37 -3.14
C CYS A 200 9.88 -15.91 -2.09
N GLU A 201 10.61 -16.99 -2.35
CA GLU A 201 11.63 -17.55 -1.44
C GLU A 201 12.94 -16.75 -1.47
N GLU A 202 13.30 -16.16 -2.61
CA GLU A 202 14.49 -15.32 -2.78
C GLU A 202 14.29 -13.93 -2.17
N LEU A 203 13.06 -13.41 -2.23
CA LEU A 203 12.66 -12.16 -1.58
C LEU A 203 12.24 -12.37 -0.12
N HIS A 204 11.72 -13.52 0.31
CA HIS A 204 11.22 -13.72 1.68
C HIS A 204 11.98 -14.82 2.45
N GLY A 205 13.16 -15.22 1.96
CA GLY A 205 13.88 -16.39 2.41
C GLY A 205 14.20 -16.41 3.89
N GLU A 206 13.77 -17.48 4.56
CA GLU A 206 14.01 -17.78 5.98
C GLU A 206 15.50 -18.03 6.32
N SER A 207 16.40 -17.97 5.33
CA SER A 207 17.83 -18.11 5.54
C SER A 207 18.43 -16.86 6.17
N LYS A 208 18.65 -16.92 7.48
CA LYS A 208 19.31 -15.88 8.31
C LYS A 208 20.73 -15.52 7.87
N ALA A 209 21.32 -16.21 6.89
CA ALA A 209 22.77 -16.16 6.67
C ALA A 209 23.23 -15.20 5.57
N GLU A 210 22.44 -14.91 4.54
CA GLU A 210 22.86 -14.01 3.46
C GLU A 210 21.62 -13.61 2.65
N THR A 211 21.04 -12.44 2.94
CA THR A 211 20.12 -11.81 1.98
C THR A 211 20.95 -11.47 0.76
N SER A 212 20.79 -12.27 -0.30
CA SER A 212 21.30 -11.96 -1.63
C SER A 212 21.00 -10.49 -1.92
N SER A 213 22.00 -9.75 -2.40
CA SER A 213 21.84 -8.34 -2.80
C SER A 213 20.85 -8.16 -3.96
N SER A 214 20.23 -9.24 -4.47
CA SER A 214 19.27 -9.25 -5.57
C SER A 214 18.07 -8.33 -5.36
N TRP A 215 17.63 -8.13 -4.11
CA TRP A 215 16.54 -7.21 -3.80
C TRP A 215 16.81 -5.77 -4.25
N ARG A 216 18.09 -5.38 -4.38
CA ARG A 216 18.47 -4.06 -4.90
C ARG A 216 18.09 -3.86 -6.37
N HIS A 217 18.00 -4.93 -7.17
CA HIS A 217 17.49 -4.82 -8.54
C HIS A 217 16.01 -4.43 -8.55
N TRP A 218 15.23 -4.98 -7.62
CA TRP A 218 13.82 -4.60 -7.45
C TRP A 218 13.66 -3.19 -6.85
N LEU A 219 14.55 -2.79 -5.94
CA LEU A 219 14.60 -1.40 -5.46
C LEU A 219 14.91 -0.44 -6.61
N ARG A 220 15.81 -0.82 -7.53
CA ARG A 220 16.23 0.03 -8.65
C ARG A 220 15.06 0.44 -9.54
N VAL A 221 14.06 -0.43 -9.69
CA VAL A 221 12.81 -0.13 -10.42
C VAL A 221 12.12 1.11 -9.85
N ARG A 222 12.11 1.30 -8.53
CA ARG A 222 11.53 2.49 -7.90
C ARG A 222 12.43 3.71 -8.04
N GLU A 223 13.74 3.51 -8.02
CA GLU A 223 14.74 4.58 -8.07
C GLU A 223 14.95 5.21 -9.46
N THR A 224 14.48 4.57 -10.54
CA THR A 224 14.49 5.17 -11.88
C THR A 224 13.57 6.39 -11.97
N VAL A 225 12.51 6.43 -11.16
CA VAL A 225 11.64 7.58 -10.99
C VAL A 225 12.30 8.58 -10.05
N LYS A 226 12.63 9.77 -10.57
CA LYS A 226 13.25 10.86 -9.81
C LYS A 226 12.24 11.69 -9.03
N LEU A 227 10.99 11.71 -9.47
CA LEU A 227 9.91 12.36 -8.72
C LEU A 227 9.83 11.76 -7.30
N GLY A 228 9.76 12.63 -6.29
CA GLY A 228 9.60 12.22 -4.90
C GLY A 228 10.83 11.56 -4.26
N GLN A 229 12.02 11.67 -4.83
CA GLN A 229 13.25 11.08 -4.25
C GLN A 229 13.56 11.55 -2.83
N ASP A 230 13.15 12.77 -2.45
CA ASP A 230 13.26 13.25 -1.06
C ASP A 230 12.42 12.41 -0.07
N PHE A 231 11.44 11.66 -0.58
CA PHE A 231 10.59 10.73 0.17
C PHE A 231 11.05 9.28 0.09
N ARG A 232 12.22 9.03 -0.52
CA ARG A 232 12.83 7.71 -0.53
C ARG A 232 12.87 7.10 0.87
N TYR A 233 12.50 5.83 0.94
CA TYR A 233 12.60 5.02 2.15
C TYR A 233 14.07 4.96 2.57
N CYS A 234 14.34 4.98 3.88
CA CYS A 234 15.70 4.72 4.33
C CYS A 234 16.12 3.29 3.95
N ASP A 235 17.41 2.99 4.04
CA ASP A 235 17.92 1.69 3.58
C ASP A 235 17.33 0.52 4.39
N ASP A 236 17.18 0.67 5.71
CA ASP A 236 16.52 -0.34 6.55
C ASP A 236 15.07 -0.57 6.14
N GLN A 237 14.31 0.51 5.92
CA GLN A 237 12.92 0.39 5.46
C GLN A 237 12.84 -0.30 4.10
N SER A 238 13.71 0.09 3.16
CA SER A 238 13.75 -0.47 1.82
C SER A 238 14.10 -1.96 1.87
N GLU A 239 15.19 -2.32 2.54
CA GLU A 239 15.66 -3.69 2.68
C GLU A 239 14.58 -4.55 3.33
N TYR A 240 13.96 -4.09 4.42
CA TYR A 240 12.92 -4.86 5.11
C TYR A 240 11.69 -5.10 4.23
N HIS A 241 11.26 -4.11 3.42
CA HIS A 241 10.10 -4.28 2.55
C HIS A 241 10.30 -5.37 1.50
N TYR A 242 11.52 -5.52 0.96
CA TYR A 242 11.80 -6.57 -0.01
C TYR A 242 12.15 -7.90 0.64
N THR A 243 12.92 -7.90 1.73
CA THR A 243 13.52 -9.11 2.31
C THR A 243 12.75 -9.74 3.46
N LYS A 244 11.91 -8.94 4.16
CA LYS A 244 11.30 -9.28 5.45
C LYS A 244 12.31 -9.69 6.55
N ASN A 245 13.59 -9.36 6.38
CA ASN A 245 14.66 -9.80 7.28
C ASN A 245 14.53 -9.17 8.68
N ARG A 246 14.40 -10.01 9.71
CA ARG A 246 14.24 -9.58 11.10
C ARG A 246 15.48 -8.88 11.67
N LEU A 247 16.68 -9.19 11.18
CA LEU A 247 17.90 -8.50 11.61
C LEU A 247 17.85 -7.00 11.25
N VAL A 248 17.15 -6.64 10.18
CA VAL A 248 16.91 -5.23 9.82
C VAL A 248 16.02 -4.54 10.83
N LEU A 249 15.00 -5.24 11.36
CA LEU A 249 14.15 -4.71 12.43
C LEU A 249 14.95 -4.50 13.73
N GLU A 250 15.77 -5.48 14.12
CA GLU A 250 16.63 -5.38 15.31
C GLU A 250 17.61 -4.21 15.21
N ARG A 251 18.23 -4.02 14.03
CA ARG A 251 19.10 -2.88 13.73
C ARG A 251 18.35 -1.55 13.82
N ALA A 252 17.17 -1.47 13.23
CA ALA A 252 16.35 -0.26 13.25
C ALA A 252 15.90 0.11 14.68
N ILE A 253 15.49 -0.88 15.49
CA ILE A 253 15.12 -0.69 16.89
C ILE A 253 16.31 -0.18 17.71
N SER A 254 17.49 -0.78 17.52
CA SER A 254 18.71 -0.39 18.22
C SER A 254 19.17 1.03 17.87
N SER A 255 18.78 1.54 16.70
CA SER A 255 19.09 2.89 16.22
C SER A 255 18.11 3.96 16.71
N LEU A 256 16.98 3.57 17.34
CA LEU A 256 16.09 4.51 18.01
C LEU A 256 16.71 4.92 19.34
N SER A 257 17.39 6.07 19.36
CA SER A 257 17.84 6.76 20.58
C SER A 257 16.69 6.98 21.56
#